data_AF-A0AAW9L9U3-F1
#
_entry.id   AF-A0AAW9L9U3-F1
#
_cell.length_a   1.000
_cell.length_b   1.000
_cell.length_c   1.000
_cell.angle_alpha   90.00
_cell.angle_beta   90.00
_cell.angle_gamma   90.00
#
_symmetry.space_group_name_H-M   'P 1'
#
loop_
_entity.id
_entity.type
_entity.pdbx_description
1 polymer ?
#
loop_
_entity_poly.entity_id
_entity_poly.type
_entity_poly.pdbx_seq_one_letter_code
_entity_poly.pdbx_strand_id
1 'polypeptide(L)'
;MTREDEALAERVATTPHEELPAADVEAMTRFVSKVDATLDDDAHAAAERLATFWQAYLDAGVAEAVGGDLPSAATPSERAEQALTHDVVGIDLYQSLTRLYDELDATSDSLTGWAERVLDLTVAHEEHLVDHQR
;
A
#
# COMPACT_ATOMS: atom_id res chain seq x y z
N MET A 1 -0.16 -10.29 -11.07
CA MET A 1 -0.70 -9.85 -9.76
C MET A 1 -2.03 -10.54 -9.49
N THR A 2 -2.36 -10.80 -8.22
CA THR A 2 -3.55 -11.58 -7.82
C THR A 2 -4.57 -10.67 -7.16
N ARG A 3 -5.86 -10.82 -7.51
CA ARG A 3 -7.02 -10.22 -6.79
C ARG A 3 -6.98 -10.39 -5.27
N GLU A 4 -6.25 -11.39 -4.80
CA GLU A 4 -6.04 -11.68 -3.39
C GLU A 4 -5.27 -10.57 -2.66
N ASP A 5 -4.30 -9.91 -3.32
CA ASP A 5 -3.50 -8.85 -2.70
C ASP A 5 -4.32 -7.56 -2.55
N GLU A 6 -5.13 -7.22 -3.57
CA GLU A 6 -6.09 -6.10 -3.51
C GLU A 6 -7.12 -6.31 -2.41
N ALA A 7 -7.74 -7.49 -2.35
CA ALA A 7 -8.73 -7.80 -1.32
C ALA A 7 -8.10 -7.79 0.09
N LEU A 8 -6.84 -8.21 0.23
CA LEU A 8 -6.11 -8.08 1.50
C LEU A 8 -5.93 -6.60 1.87
N ALA A 9 -5.48 -5.76 0.95
CA ALA A 9 -5.30 -4.34 1.17
C ALA A 9 -6.60 -3.65 1.63
N GLU A 10 -7.72 -3.97 0.98
CA GLU A 10 -9.06 -3.46 1.34
C GLU A 10 -9.43 -3.84 2.79
N ARG A 11 -9.19 -5.10 3.19
CA ARG A 11 -9.49 -5.55 4.56
C ARG A 11 -8.61 -4.88 5.60
N VAL A 12 -7.31 -4.75 5.32
CA VAL A 12 -6.37 -4.07 6.22
C VAL A 12 -6.74 -2.59 6.37
N ALA A 13 -7.17 -1.93 5.30
CA ALA A 13 -7.59 -0.54 5.34
C ALA A 13 -8.88 -0.30 6.14
N THR A 14 -9.78 -1.29 6.18
CA THR A 14 -11.16 -1.09 6.67
C THR A 14 -11.52 -1.86 7.94
N THR A 15 -10.58 -2.63 8.47
CA THR A 15 -10.75 -3.34 9.73
C THR A 15 -9.85 -2.68 10.77
N PRO A 16 -10.35 -2.36 11.99
CA PRO A 16 -9.49 -1.95 13.09
C PRO A 16 -8.34 -2.93 13.26
N HIS A 17 -7.10 -2.43 13.36
CA HIS A 17 -5.92 -3.28 13.29
C HIS A 17 -5.86 -4.33 14.42
N GLU A 18 -6.42 -4.00 15.59
CA GLU A 18 -6.56 -4.90 16.73
C GLU A 18 -7.64 -5.97 16.55
N GLU A 19 -8.56 -5.79 15.59
CA GLU A 19 -9.62 -6.74 15.25
C GLU A 19 -9.31 -7.54 13.98
N LEU A 20 -8.21 -7.23 13.29
CA LEU A 20 -7.80 -7.95 12.08
C LEU A 20 -7.58 -9.44 12.36
N PRO A 21 -8.14 -10.35 11.54
CA PRO A 21 -7.89 -11.78 11.68
C PRO A 21 -6.39 -12.09 11.54
N ALA A 22 -5.87 -12.99 12.39
CA ALA A 22 -4.47 -13.43 12.31
C ALA A 22 -4.07 -13.98 10.92
N ALA A 23 -5.03 -14.56 10.17
CA ALA A 23 -4.80 -15.03 8.81
C ALA A 23 -4.55 -13.89 7.80
N ASP A 24 -5.13 -12.70 8.01
CA ASP A 24 -4.89 -11.52 7.19
C ASP A 24 -3.53 -10.90 7.55
N VAL A 25 -3.15 -10.89 8.82
CA VAL A 25 -1.79 -10.48 9.24
C VAL A 25 -0.73 -11.41 8.64
N GLU A 26 -0.93 -12.74 8.68
CA GLU A 26 -0.05 -13.70 8.02
C GLU A 26 -0.02 -13.51 6.49
N ALA A 27 -1.15 -13.13 5.88
CA ALA A 27 -1.20 -12.80 4.46
C ALA A 27 -0.37 -11.54 4.15
N MET A 28 -0.37 -10.54 5.04
CA MET A 28 0.46 -9.34 4.92
C MET A 28 1.95 -9.67 5.01
N THR A 29 2.36 -10.50 5.98
CA THR A 29 3.75 -10.98 6.07
C THR A 29 4.18 -11.69 4.78
N ARG A 30 3.32 -12.56 4.22
CA ARG A 30 3.60 -13.26 2.96
C ARG A 30 3.62 -12.31 1.75
N PHE A 31 2.80 -11.26 1.75
CA PHE A 31 2.83 -10.23 0.72
C PHE A 31 4.18 -9.51 0.74
N VAL A 32 4.61 -9.02 1.91
CA VAL A 32 5.92 -8.36 2.11
C VAL A 32 7.06 -9.24 1.63
N SER A 33 7.13 -10.51 2.07
CA SER A 33 8.19 -11.44 1.65
C SER A 33 8.20 -11.70 0.14
N LYS A 34 7.03 -11.71 -0.52
CA LYS A 34 6.96 -11.89 -1.98
C LYS A 34 7.43 -10.65 -2.73
N VAL A 35 7.06 -9.46 -2.25
CA VAL A 35 7.50 -8.20 -2.88
C VAL A 35 9.02 -8.06 -2.72
N ASP A 36 9.56 -8.31 -1.54
CA ASP A 36 11.00 -8.28 -1.26
C ASP A 36 11.77 -9.21 -2.21
N ALA A 37 11.36 -10.48 -2.32
CA ALA A 37 11.96 -11.40 -3.27
C ALA A 37 11.77 -10.98 -4.74
N THR A 38 10.68 -10.30 -5.08
CA THR A 38 10.47 -9.77 -6.44
C THR A 38 11.37 -8.58 -6.71
N LEU A 39 11.66 -7.74 -5.71
CA LEU A 39 12.46 -6.53 -5.85
C LEU A 39 13.92 -6.85 -6.20
N ASP A 40 14.47 -7.92 -5.63
CA ASP A 40 15.81 -8.44 -5.96
C ASP A 40 15.94 -8.90 -7.43
N ASP A 41 14.84 -9.39 -8.01
CA ASP A 41 14.81 -9.96 -9.37
C ASP A 41 14.32 -8.97 -10.44
N ASP A 42 13.25 -8.22 -10.16
CA ASP A 42 12.53 -7.32 -11.04
C ASP A 42 11.87 -6.17 -10.25
N ALA A 43 12.60 -5.06 -10.13
CA ALA A 43 12.15 -3.87 -9.41
C ALA A 43 10.87 -3.26 -10.01
N HIS A 44 10.63 -3.40 -11.32
CA HIS A 44 9.43 -2.86 -11.94
C HIS A 44 8.20 -3.66 -11.52
N ALA A 45 8.28 -4.99 -11.58
CA ALA A 45 7.20 -5.86 -11.11
C ALA A 45 6.92 -5.70 -9.60
N ALA A 46 7.96 -5.48 -8.79
CA ALA A 46 7.80 -5.18 -7.37
C ALA A 46 7.10 -3.83 -7.15
N ALA A 47 7.52 -2.78 -7.88
CA ALA A 47 6.91 -1.46 -7.83
C ALA A 47 5.43 -1.48 -8.24
N GLU A 48 5.07 -2.15 -9.34
CA GLU A 48 3.67 -2.30 -9.78
C GLU A 48 2.80 -2.99 -8.72
N ARG A 49 3.36 -4.01 -8.06
CA ARG A 49 2.66 -4.75 -7.01
C ARG A 49 2.45 -3.91 -5.76
N LEU A 50 3.45 -3.16 -5.32
CA LEU A 50 3.33 -2.20 -4.22
C LEU A 50 2.31 -1.10 -4.54
N ALA A 51 2.42 -0.52 -5.73
CA ALA A 51 1.51 0.52 -6.22
C ALA A 51 0.06 0.05 -6.20
N THR A 52 -0.21 -1.16 -6.68
CA THR A 52 -1.58 -1.69 -6.71
C THR A 52 -2.12 -2.03 -5.33
N PHE A 53 -1.31 -2.67 -4.48
CA PHE A 53 -1.71 -2.97 -3.11
C PHE A 53 -2.10 -1.68 -2.37
N TRP A 54 -1.22 -0.68 -2.41
CA TRP A 54 -1.49 0.58 -1.72
C TRP A 54 -2.63 1.34 -2.38
N GLN A 55 -2.80 1.30 -3.71
CA GLN A 55 -3.97 1.91 -4.33
C GLN A 55 -5.27 1.28 -3.82
N ALA A 56 -5.37 -0.04 -3.73
CA ALA A 56 -6.55 -0.70 -3.16
C ALA A 56 -6.77 -0.32 -1.67
N TYR A 57 -5.70 -0.23 -0.88
CA TYR A 57 -5.76 0.25 0.50
C TYR A 57 -6.32 1.69 0.58
N LEU A 58 -5.76 2.60 -0.21
CA LEU A 58 -6.16 4.02 -0.22
C LEU A 58 -7.62 4.18 -0.66
N ASP A 59 -8.04 3.43 -1.67
CA ASP A 59 -9.41 3.43 -2.18
C ASP A 59 -10.40 3.01 -1.09
N ALA A 60 -10.14 1.87 -0.45
CA ALA A 60 -11.01 1.36 0.61
C ALA A 60 -11.04 2.28 1.84
N GLY A 61 -9.88 2.72 2.31
CA GLY A 61 -9.77 3.58 3.49
C GLY A 61 -10.41 4.96 3.28
N VAL A 62 -10.25 5.56 2.10
CA VAL A 62 -10.92 6.83 1.77
C VAL A 62 -12.43 6.64 1.70
N ALA A 63 -12.92 5.57 1.04
CA ALA A 63 -14.34 5.27 0.94
C ALA A 63 -15.00 5.17 2.32
N GLU A 64 -14.34 4.48 3.25
CA GLU A 64 -14.80 4.36 4.63
C GLU A 64 -14.77 5.69 5.37
N ALA A 65 -13.66 6.44 5.28
CA ALA A 65 -13.51 7.72 5.95
C ALA A 65 -14.55 8.77 5.52
N VAL A 66 -14.98 8.75 4.25
CA VAL A 66 -16.03 9.64 3.74
C VAL A 66 -17.45 9.08 3.91
N GLY A 67 -17.59 7.83 4.37
CA GLY A 67 -18.87 7.17 4.64
C GLY A 67 -19.71 6.87 3.41
N GLY A 68 -19.09 6.58 2.26
CA GLY A 68 -19.84 6.32 1.02
C GLY A 68 -18.99 6.34 -0.25
N ASP A 69 -19.52 6.98 -1.30
CA ASP A 69 -18.89 6.98 -2.63
C ASP A 69 -17.53 7.70 -2.60
N LEU A 70 -16.52 7.00 -3.11
CA LEU A 70 -15.17 7.53 -3.27
C LEU A 70 -15.20 8.85 -4.06
N PRO A 71 -14.60 9.93 -3.52
CA PRO A 71 -14.35 11.13 -4.30
C PRO A 71 -13.57 10.77 -5.56
N SER A 72 -13.91 11.43 -6.67
CA SER A 72 -13.16 11.26 -7.91
C SER A 72 -11.71 11.66 -7.69
N ALA A 73 -10.78 10.78 -8.08
CA ALA A 73 -9.37 11.09 -8.23
C ALA A 73 -9.00 10.81 -9.69
N ALA A 74 -8.37 11.77 -10.35
CA ALA A 74 -7.93 11.62 -11.73
C ALA A 74 -6.61 10.84 -11.84
N THR A 75 -5.83 10.77 -10.75
CA THR A 75 -4.55 10.08 -10.69
C THR A 75 -4.36 9.32 -9.37
N PRO A 76 -3.47 8.31 -9.33
CA PRO A 76 -3.08 7.65 -8.08
C PRO A 76 -2.49 8.63 -7.04
N SER A 77 -1.75 9.64 -7.47
CA SER A 77 -1.19 10.68 -6.59
C SER A 77 -2.28 11.55 -5.96
N GLU A 78 -3.31 11.94 -6.72
CA GLU A 78 -4.48 12.63 -6.17
C GLU A 78 -5.24 11.77 -5.15
N ARG A 79 -5.33 10.45 -5.38
CA ARG A 79 -5.92 9.51 -4.42
C ARG A 79 -5.09 9.42 -3.13
N ALA A 80 -3.77 9.42 -3.22
CA ALA A 80 -2.89 9.46 -2.05
C ALA A 80 -3.02 10.77 -1.26
N GLU A 81 -3.21 11.91 -1.94
CA GLU A 81 -3.49 13.20 -1.29
C GLU A 81 -4.85 13.21 -0.56
N GLN A 82 -5.89 12.62 -1.16
CA GLN A 82 -7.18 12.43 -0.50
C GLN A 82 -7.03 11.57 0.76
N ALA A 83 -6.31 10.46 0.68
CA ALA A 83 -6.06 9.59 1.82
C ALA A 83 -5.31 10.30 2.95
N LEU A 84 -4.30 11.13 2.64
CA LEU A 84 -3.63 11.97 3.63
C LEU A 84 -4.61 12.96 4.28
N THR A 85 -5.48 13.58 3.49
CA THR A 85 -6.49 14.54 3.97
C THR A 85 -7.51 13.90 4.92
N HIS A 86 -7.77 12.61 4.74
CA HIS A 86 -8.70 11.82 5.54
C HIS A 86 -8.01 10.98 6.64
N ASP A 87 -6.74 11.27 6.96
CA ASP A 87 -5.95 10.55 7.97
C ASP A 87 -5.84 9.03 7.75
N VAL A 88 -6.00 8.56 6.50
CA VAL A 88 -5.89 7.13 6.11
C VAL A 88 -4.43 6.70 6.01
N VAL A 89 -3.52 7.62 5.68
CA VAL A 89 -2.08 7.37 5.58
C VAL A 89 -1.25 8.49 6.20
N GLY A 90 -0.06 8.15 6.67
CA GLY A 90 0.93 9.11 7.13
C GLY A 90 1.67 9.82 5.98
N ILE A 91 2.27 10.97 6.30
CA ILE A 91 2.98 11.82 5.33
C ILE A 91 4.12 11.09 4.58
N ASP A 92 4.87 10.22 5.27
CA ASP A 92 6.00 9.51 4.67
C ASP A 92 5.56 8.53 3.58
N LEU A 93 4.46 7.83 3.83
CA LEU A 93 3.89 6.89 2.88
C LEU A 93 3.25 7.65 1.70
N TYR A 94 2.49 8.71 1.95
CA TYR A 94 1.96 9.59 0.91
C TYR A 94 3.06 10.10 -0.04
N GLN A 95 4.15 10.64 0.51
CA GLN A 95 5.25 11.18 -0.29
C GLN A 95 5.96 10.08 -1.09
N SER A 96 6.18 8.91 -0.46
CA SER A 96 6.87 7.80 -1.11
C SER A 96 6.02 7.16 -2.22
N LEU A 97 4.71 7.01 -2.02
CA LEU A 97 3.78 6.51 -3.03
C LEU A 97 3.65 7.47 -4.21
N THR A 98 3.54 8.77 -3.95
CA THR A 98 3.49 9.79 -5.03
C THR A 98 4.72 9.68 -5.93
N ARG A 99 5.92 9.52 -5.33
CA ARG A 99 7.16 9.31 -6.07
C ARG A 99 7.18 7.98 -6.81
N LEU A 100 6.74 6.89 -6.18
CA LEU A 100 6.65 5.59 -6.85
C LEU A 100 5.76 5.65 -8.09
N TYR A 101 4.59 6.31 -8.01
CA TYR A 101 3.67 6.47 -9.14
C TYR A 101 4.28 7.29 -10.28
N ASP A 102 4.92 8.42 -9.96
CA ASP A 102 5.60 9.25 -10.98
C ASP A 102 6.68 8.45 -11.73
N GLU A 103 7.43 7.62 -11.01
CA GLU A 103 8.59 6.89 -11.55
C GLU A 103 8.16 5.62 -12.31
N LEU A 104 7.04 5.00 -11.92
CA LEU A 104 6.41 3.93 -12.68
C LEU A 104 5.97 4.40 -14.08
N ASP A 105 5.40 5.60 -14.18
CA ASP A 105 5.00 6.19 -15.47
C ASP A 105 6.22 6.62 -16.31
N ALA A 106 7.26 7.14 -15.66
CA ALA A 106 8.46 7.63 -16.32
C ALA A 106 9.48 6.52 -16.72
N THR A 107 9.35 5.31 -16.17
CA THR A 107 10.31 4.18 -16.36
C THR A 107 11.76 4.58 -16.07
N SER A 108 12.01 5.16 -14.89
CA SER A 108 13.29 5.79 -14.55
C SER A 108 14.29 4.90 -13.81
N ASP A 109 15.56 5.34 -13.78
CA ASP A 109 16.64 4.70 -13.01
C ASP A 109 16.42 4.79 -11.48
N SER A 110 15.54 5.69 -11.00
CA SER A 110 15.22 5.85 -9.58
C SER A 110 14.11 4.93 -9.09
N LEU A 111 13.44 4.18 -9.98
CA LEU A 111 12.31 3.32 -9.64
C LEU A 111 12.65 2.32 -8.53
N THR A 112 13.80 1.65 -8.61
CA THR A 112 14.23 0.67 -7.60
C THR A 112 14.32 1.31 -6.22
N GLY A 113 14.94 2.49 -6.09
CA GLY A 113 15.09 3.16 -4.80
C GLY A 113 13.74 3.59 -4.19
N TRP A 114 12.76 3.95 -5.02
CA TRP A 114 11.41 4.25 -4.53
C TRP A 114 10.61 2.99 -4.19
N ALA A 115 10.80 1.90 -4.92
CA ALA A 115 10.20 0.62 -4.59
C ALA A 115 10.74 0.07 -3.26
N GLU A 116 12.06 0.14 -3.04
CA GLU A 116 12.71 -0.16 -1.75
C GLU A 116 12.11 0.70 -0.63
N ARG A 117 12.01 2.02 -0.85
CA ARG A 117 11.46 2.93 0.16
C ARG A 117 10.01 2.62 0.53
N VAL A 118 9.17 2.30 -0.44
CA VAL A 118 7.77 1.92 -0.17
C VAL A 118 7.69 0.54 0.48
N LEU A 119 8.56 -0.40 0.11
CA LEU A 119 8.67 -1.69 0.78
C LEU A 119 9.05 -1.53 2.25
N ASP A 120 10.04 -0.71 2.59
CA ASP A 120 10.43 -0.43 3.98
C ASP A 120 9.24 0.06 4.83
N LEU A 121 8.44 0.97 4.27
CA LEU A 121 7.24 1.47 4.95
C LEU A 121 6.15 0.40 5.05
N THR A 122 6.07 -0.49 4.07
CA THR A 122 5.14 -1.63 4.06
C THR A 122 5.53 -2.66 5.11
N VAL A 123 6.83 -2.93 5.30
CA VAL A 123 7.37 -3.76 6.40
C VAL A 123 7.03 -3.14 7.74
N ALA A 124 7.28 -1.83 7.94
CA ALA A 124 6.96 -1.17 9.19
C ALA A 124 5.45 -1.19 9.51
N HIS A 125 4.59 -1.10 8.49
CA HIS A 125 3.16 -1.27 8.65
C HIS A 125 2.78 -2.71 9.03
N GLU A 126 3.37 -3.72 8.39
CA GLU A 126 3.18 -5.13 8.74
C GLU A 126 3.62 -5.44 10.18
N GLU A 127 4.79 -4.95 10.61
CA GLU A 127 5.26 -5.09 11.98
C GLU A 127 4.28 -4.48 12.99
N HIS A 128 3.71 -3.32 12.67
CA HIS A 128 2.67 -2.70 13.49
C HIS A 128 1.41 -3.58 13.62
N LEU A 129 0.98 -4.23 12.54
CA LEU A 129 -0.16 -5.16 12.57
C LEU A 129 0.16 -6.40 13.42
N VAL A 130 1.39 -6.93 13.30
CA VAL A 130 1.86 -8.08 14.09
C VAL A 130 1.89 -7.74 15.59
N ASP A 131 2.28 -6.52 15.95
CA ASP A 131 2.35 -6.10 17.35
C ASP A 131 0.97 -6.04 18.03
N HIS A 132 -0.12 -5.79 17.29
CA HIS A 132 -1.48 -5.90 17.83
C HIS A 132 -1.93 -7.33 18.13
N GLN A 133 -1.25 -8.34 17.57
CA GLN A 133 -1.58 -9.76 17.73
C GLN A 133 -0.86 -10.42 18.92
N ARG A 134 -0.01 -9.69 19.64
CA ARG A 134 0.82 -10.18 20.75
C ARG A 134 0.21 -9.86 22.10
#